data_AF-A0A7V4IJV1-F1
#
_entry.id   AF-A0A7V4IJV1-F1
#
_cell.length_a   1.000
_cell.length_b   1.000
_cell.length_c   1.000
_cell.angle_alpha   90.00
_cell.angle_beta   90.00
_cell.angle_gamma   90.00
#
_symmetry.space_group_name_H-M   'P 1'
#
loop_
_entity.id
_entity.type
_entity.pdbx_description
1 polymer ?
#
loop_
_entity_poly.entity_id
_entity_poly.type
_entity_poly.pdbx_seq_one_letter_code
_entity_poly.pdbx_strand_id
1 'polypeptide(L)'
;MSPKEQFALLGEMFFTVGLIAFFIFYFIVGNRVNSVAAFMQDIAPLSFFGLMFIIKMRVSRREYRKKVEESSSDIVLYLTYFHKFMTDLILFSMPVILLLIPLFLKGKADLADAFQ
;
A
#
# COMPACT_ATOMS: atom_id res chain seq x y z
N MET A 1 -2.98 -5.17 -36.27
CA MET A 1 -3.25 -6.17 -35.21
C MET A 1 -3.69 -7.45 -35.89
N SER A 2 -2.91 -8.52 -35.71
CA SER A 2 -3.17 -9.83 -36.33
C SER A 2 -4.45 -10.44 -35.75
N PRO A 3 -5.28 -11.16 -36.54
CA PRO A 3 -6.47 -11.85 -36.02
C PRO A 3 -6.17 -12.73 -34.82
N LYS A 4 -4.99 -13.37 -34.78
CA LYS A 4 -4.55 -14.23 -33.67
C LYS A 4 -4.34 -13.45 -32.36
N GLU A 5 -3.89 -12.20 -32.44
CA GLU A 5 -3.70 -11.33 -31.26
C GLU A 5 -5.04 -10.88 -30.68
N GLN A 6 -6.03 -10.63 -31.53
CA GLN A 6 -7.38 -10.28 -31.09
C GLN A 6 -8.06 -11.45 -30.36
N PHE A 7 -7.91 -12.68 -30.85
CA PHE A 7 -8.43 -13.88 -30.17
C PHE A 7 -7.73 -14.14 -28.83
N ALA A 8 -6.43 -13.88 -28.72
CA ALA A 8 -5.69 -14.02 -27.47
C ALA A 8 -6.17 -13.00 -26.42
N LEU A 9 -6.31 -11.73 -26.79
CA LEU A 9 -6.85 -10.68 -25.91
C LEU A 9 -8.29 -11.00 -25.47
N LEU A 10 -9.13 -11.49 -26.39
CA LEU A 10 -10.49 -11.91 -26.07
C LEU A 10 -10.48 -13.03 -25.01
N GLY A 11 -9.62 -14.04 -25.19
CA GLY A 11 -9.44 -15.14 -24.25
C GLY A 11 -8.99 -14.67 -22.86
N GLU A 12 -8.03 -13.75 -22.79
CA GLU A 12 -7.57 -13.15 -21.53
C GLU A 12 -8.68 -12.34 -20.84
N MET A 13 -9.48 -11.59 -21.59
CA MET A 13 -10.62 -10.85 -21.04
C MET A 13 -11.68 -11.81 -20.47
N PHE A 14 -12.04 -12.87 -21.21
CA PHE A 14 -12.99 -13.87 -20.73
C PHE A 14 -12.48 -14.61 -19.49
N PHE A 15 -11.20 -14.96 -19.47
CA PHE A 15 -10.57 -15.57 -18.30
C PHE A 15 -10.63 -14.63 -17.09
N THR A 16 -10.29 -13.36 -17.26
CA THR A 16 -10.32 -12.35 -16.20
C THR A 16 -11.72 -12.14 -15.66
N VAL A 17 -12.73 -12.00 -16.54
CA VAL A 17 -14.13 -11.86 -16.15
C VAL A 17 -14.63 -13.12 -15.42
N GLY A 18 -14.27 -14.31 -15.91
CA GLY A 18 -14.58 -15.57 -15.24
C GLY A 18 -13.96 -15.68 -13.85
N LEU A 19 -12.73 -15.21 -13.68
CA LEU A 19 -12.03 -15.18 -12.40
C LEU A 19 -12.72 -14.23 -11.40
N ILE A 20 -13.11 -13.04 -11.85
CA ILE A 20 -13.87 -12.07 -11.05
C ILE A 20 -15.22 -12.68 -10.63
N ALA A 21 -15.96 -13.27 -11.57
CA ALA A 21 -17.25 -13.90 -11.30
C ALA A 21 -17.12 -15.07 -10.31
N PHE A 22 -16.07 -15.90 -10.46
CA PHE A 22 -15.77 -17.00 -9.54
C PHE A 22 -15.46 -16.49 -8.13
N PHE A 23 -14.67 -15.43 -7.99
CA PHE A 23 -14.40 -14.81 -6.69
C PHE A 23 -15.69 -14.30 -6.04
N ILE A 24 -16.51 -13.56 -6.79
CA ILE A 24 -17.80 -13.05 -6.30
C ILE A 24 -18.69 -14.22 -5.86
N PHE A 25 -18.81 -15.26 -6.66
CA PHE A 25 -19.60 -16.45 -6.34
C PHE A 25 -19.08 -17.18 -5.10
N TYR A 26 -17.76 -17.38 -5.00
CA TYR A 26 -17.12 -17.98 -3.83
C TYR A 26 -17.41 -17.20 -2.54
N PHE A 27 -17.39 -15.86 -2.61
CA PHE A 27 -17.69 -15.02 -1.45
C PHE A 27 -19.16 -15.06 -1.03
N ILE A 28 -20.09 -15.07 -2.00
CA ILE A 28 -21.53 -15.14 -1.75
C ILE A 28 -21.91 -16.52 -1.17
N VAL A 29 -21.49 -17.61 -1.81
CA VAL A 29 -21.82 -18.98 -1.37
C VAL A 29 -21.11 -19.34 -0.06
N GLY A 30 -19.89 -18.83 0.14
CA GLY A 30 -19.13 -19.06 1.36
C GLY A 30 -19.64 -18.28 2.59
N ASN A 31 -20.65 -17.40 2.44
CA ASN A 31 -21.12 -16.48 3.48
C ASN A 31 -19.97 -15.71 4.17
N ARG A 32 -18.89 -15.44 3.42
CA ARG A 32 -17.65 -14.82 3.93
C ARG A 32 -17.62 -13.31 3.75
N VAL A 33 -18.73 -12.72 3.33
CA VAL A 33 -18.85 -11.27 3.13
C VAL A 33 -18.48 -10.51 4.41
N ASN A 34 -18.87 -11.03 5.59
CA ASN A 34 -18.49 -10.46 6.88
C ASN A 34 -16.98 -10.55 7.17
N SER A 35 -16.34 -11.65 6.79
CA SER A 35 -14.88 -11.81 6.94
C SER A 35 -14.10 -10.88 5.99
N VAL A 36 -14.62 -10.66 4.78
CA VAL A 36 -14.04 -9.69 3.83
C VAL A 36 -14.25 -8.27 4.33
N ALA A 37 -15.42 -7.94 4.86
CA ALA A 37 -15.69 -6.63 5.44
C ALA A 37 -14.75 -6.32 6.61
N ALA A 38 -14.54 -7.28 7.52
CA ALA A 38 -13.57 -7.16 8.61
C ALA A 38 -12.14 -6.98 8.07
N PHE A 39 -11.72 -7.78 7.10
CA PHE A 39 -10.40 -7.65 6.47
C PHE A 39 -10.20 -6.30 5.78
N MET A 40 -11.23 -5.77 5.11
CA MET A 40 -11.18 -4.45 4.49
C MET A 40 -11.10 -3.32 5.53
N GLN A 41 -11.78 -3.47 6.67
CA GLN A 41 -11.66 -2.56 7.80
C GLN A 41 -10.24 -2.61 8.40
N ASP A 42 -9.65 -3.80 8.53
CA ASP A 42 -8.28 -3.97 9.04
C ASP A 42 -7.22 -3.39 8.09
N ILE A 43 -7.45 -3.46 6.77
CA ILE A 43 -6.55 -2.89 5.76
C ILE A 43 -6.74 -1.38 5.58
N ALA A 44 -7.91 -0.82 5.90
CA ALA A 44 -8.18 0.59 5.68
C ALA A 44 -7.12 1.53 6.34
N PRO A 45 -6.72 1.35 7.60
CA PRO A 45 -5.62 2.11 8.20
C PRO A 45 -4.31 1.94 7.43
N LEU A 46 -3.95 0.70 7.08
CA LEU A 46 -2.73 0.39 6.34
C LEU A 46 -2.72 1.10 4.96
N SER A 47 -3.88 1.15 4.30
CA SER A 47 -4.05 1.83 3.03
C SER A 47 -3.86 3.34 3.16
N PHE A 48 -4.39 3.95 4.24
CA PHE A 48 -4.22 5.37 4.54
C PHE A 48 -2.76 5.72 4.80
N PHE A 49 -2.07 4.92 5.62
CA PHE A 49 -0.63 5.06 5.84
C PHE A 49 0.14 4.89 4.52
N GLY A 50 -0.12 3.83 3.76
CA GLY A 50 0.54 3.62 2.46
C GLY A 50 0.39 4.81 1.50
N LEU A 51 -0.80 5.41 1.43
CA LEU A 51 -1.07 6.59 0.62
C LEU A 51 -0.28 7.81 1.09
N MET A 52 -0.29 8.10 2.40
CA MET A 52 0.51 9.16 3.00
C MET A 52 2.01 8.97 2.75
N PHE A 53 2.51 7.73 2.81
CA PHE A 53 3.90 7.42 2.52
C PHE A 53 4.27 7.77 1.08
N ILE A 54 3.45 7.35 0.12
CA ILE A 54 3.67 7.63 -1.31
C ILE A 54 3.69 9.14 -1.55
N ILE A 55 2.76 9.89 -0.95
CA ILE A 55 2.71 11.35 -1.05
C ILE A 55 4.00 11.96 -0.46
N LYS A 56 4.37 11.61 0.77
CA LYS A 56 5.59 12.11 1.44
C LYS A 56 6.83 11.83 0.60
N MET A 57 6.94 10.61 0.06
CA MET A 57 8.08 10.18 -0.75
C MET A 57 8.17 10.99 -2.05
N ARG A 58 7.03 11.30 -2.69
CA ARG A 58 6.97 12.15 -3.89
C ARG A 58 7.36 13.60 -3.60
N VAL A 59 6.93 14.15 -2.46
CA VAL A 59 7.29 15.50 -2.01
C VAL A 59 8.77 15.59 -1.66
N SER A 60 9.30 14.67 -0.85
CA SER A 60 10.71 14.62 -0.44
C SER A 60 11.67 14.51 -1.64
N ARG A 61 11.29 13.76 -2.69
CA ARG A 61 12.06 13.68 -3.93
C ARG A 61 12.14 15.03 -4.66
N ARG A 62 11.05 15.81 -4.67
CA ARG A 62 11.02 17.15 -5.27
C ARG A 62 11.86 18.14 -4.47
N GLU A 63 11.76 18.11 -3.15
CA GLU A 63 12.53 19.00 -2.26
C GLU A 63 14.03 18.75 -2.37
N TYR A 64 14.47 17.50 -2.42
CA TYR A 64 15.89 17.22 -2.57
C TYR A 64 16.42 17.71 -3.91
N ARG A 65 15.67 17.52 -5.02
CA ARG A 65 16.12 18.00 -6.33
C ARG A 65 16.29 19.53 -6.33
N LYS A 66 15.38 20.26 -5.69
CA LYS A 66 15.50 21.71 -5.51
C LYS A 66 16.72 22.09 -4.66
N LYS A 67 16.97 21.38 -3.56
CA LYS A 67 18.14 21.63 -2.69
C LYS A 67 19.48 21.34 -3.37
N VAL A 68 19.53 20.37 -4.30
CA VAL A 68 20.73 20.10 -5.11
C VAL A 68 20.97 21.20 -6.14
N GLU A 69 19.91 21.74 -6.74
CA GLU A 69 20.00 22.84 -7.70
C GLU A 69 20.37 24.17 -7.02
N GLU A 70 19.97 24.38 -5.76
CA GLU A 70 20.27 25.60 -4.97
C GLU A 70 21.61 25.55 -4.21
N SER A 71 22.10 24.36 -3.83
CA SER A 71 23.35 24.22 -3.07
C SER A 71 24.55 24.00 -4.00
N SER A 72 25.11 25.09 -4.51
CA SER A 72 26.48 25.09 -5.03
C SER A 72 27.46 24.90 -3.87
N SER A 73 27.92 23.67 -3.67
CA SER A 73 28.98 23.28 -2.73
C SER A 73 28.64 23.37 -1.22
N ASP A 74 29.28 22.50 -0.45
CA ASP A 74 29.50 22.59 1.01
C ASP A 74 28.59 21.89 2.03
N ILE A 75 27.58 21.10 1.64
CA ILE A 75 27.03 20.10 2.58
C ILE A 75 27.03 18.72 1.93
N VAL A 76 28.21 18.10 1.95
CA VAL A 76 28.37 16.65 1.80
C VAL A 76 27.81 16.01 3.07
N LEU A 77 26.48 16.04 3.21
CA LEU A 77 25.81 15.17 4.16
C LEU A 77 26.02 13.75 3.62
N TYR A 78 26.91 12.98 4.26
CA TYR A 78 27.16 11.56 3.98
C TYR A 78 25.93 10.66 4.19
N LEU A 79 24.71 11.21 4.22
CA LEU A 79 23.50 10.44 3.99
C LEU A 79 23.33 10.27 2.48
N THR A 80 23.85 9.16 1.96
CA THR A 80 23.37 8.63 0.68
C THR A 80 21.84 8.61 0.74
N TYR A 81 21.15 9.12 -0.28
CA TYR A 81 19.68 9.12 -0.40
C TYR A 81 19.00 7.86 0.12
N PHE A 82 19.65 6.71 -0.10
CA PHE A 82 19.26 5.40 0.39
C PHE A 82 19.10 5.34 1.92
N HIS A 83 20.02 5.92 2.69
CA HIS A 83 19.96 5.95 4.17
C HIS A 83 18.79 6.80 4.64
N LYS A 84 18.58 7.98 4.02
CA LYS A 84 17.41 8.82 4.32
C LYS A 84 16.10 8.09 4.02
N PHE A 85 16.04 7.40 2.88
CA PHE A 85 14.90 6.58 2.50
C PHE A 85 14.65 5.44 3.48
N MET A 86 15.70 4.74 3.92
CA MET A 86 15.58 3.67 4.92
C MET A 86 15.11 4.20 6.27
N THR A 87 15.64 5.33 6.73
CA THR A 87 15.17 5.97 7.96
C THR A 87 13.71 6.41 7.84
N ASP A 88 13.33 7.06 6.74
CA ASP A 88 11.94 7.46 6.48
C ASP A 88 11.01 6.23 6.43
N LEU A 89 11.45 5.13 5.82
CA LEU A 89 10.70 3.89 5.72
C LEU A 89 10.53 3.23 7.09
N ILE A 90 11.58 3.17 7.93
CA ILE A 90 11.51 2.64 9.29
C ILE A 90 10.59 3.50 10.17
N LEU A 91 10.72 4.83 10.08
CA LEU A 91 9.90 5.75 10.87
C LEU A 91 8.42 5.65 10.48
N PHE A 92 8.14 5.38 9.21
CA PHE A 92 6.79 5.25 8.68
C PHE A 92 6.19 3.85 8.85
N SER A 93 7.03 2.81 8.88
CA SER A 93 6.58 1.44 9.14
C SER A 93 6.33 1.16 10.62
N MET A 94 6.95 1.92 11.52
CA MET A 94 6.73 1.81 12.97
C MET A 94 5.25 1.87 13.39
N PRO A 95 4.46 2.88 12.99
CA PRO A 95 3.02 2.92 13.27
C PRO A 95 2.25 1.72 12.70
N VAL A 96 2.63 1.26 11.51
CA VAL A 96 2.02 0.10 10.86
C VAL A 96 2.31 -1.19 11.64
N ILE A 97 3.54 -1.37 12.10
CA ILE A 97 3.94 -2.51 12.93
C ILE A 97 3.19 -2.48 14.26
N LEU A 98 3.05 -1.31 14.89
CA LEU A 98 2.27 -1.15 16.12
C LEU A 98 0.79 -1.52 15.95
N LEU A 99 0.19 -1.17 14.81
CA LEU A 99 -1.20 -1.56 14.49
C LEU A 99 -1.35 -3.05 14.20
N LEU A 100 -0.30 -3.73 13.75
CA LEU A 100 -0.31 -5.17 13.51
C LEU A 100 -0.23 -6.00 14.81
N ILE A 101 0.36 -5.46 15.88
CA ILE A 101 0.49 -6.13 17.19
C ILE A 101 -0.85 -6.66 17.73
N PRO A 102 -1.92 -5.86 17.87
CA PRO A 102 -3.20 -6.36 18.36
C PRO A 102 -3.83 -7.41 17.44
N LEU A 103 -3.59 -7.30 16.13
CA LEU A 103 -4.06 -8.23 15.10
C LEU A 103 -3.44 -9.64 15.28
N PHE A 104 -2.19 -9.73 15.75
CA PHE A 104 -1.51 -10.99 16.06
C PHE A 104 -1.79 -11.52 17.48
N LEU A 105 -2.16 -10.66 18.43
CA LEU A 105 -2.34 -11.01 19.86
C LEU A 105 -3.79 -11.40 20.24
N LYS A 106 -4.71 -11.56 19.29
CA LYS A 106 -6.15 -11.88 19.51
C LYS A 106 -6.96 -10.79 20.23
N GLY A 107 -6.48 -9.55 20.26
CA GLY A 107 -7.25 -8.41 20.74
C GLY A 107 -7.97 -7.76 19.57
N LYS A 108 -9.31 -7.66 19.63
CA LYS A 108 -10.07 -6.78 18.74
C LYS A 108 -9.65 -5.34 19.08
N ALA A 109 -8.59 -4.84 18.45
CA ALA A 109 -8.30 -3.42 18.52
C ALA A 109 -9.28 -2.72 17.58
N ASP A 110 -10.30 -2.13 18.18
CA ASP A 110 -11.15 -1.18 17.48
C ASP A 110 -10.34 0.11 17.28
N LEU A 111 -10.46 0.76 16.12
CA LEU A 111 -9.69 1.97 15.82
C LEU A 111 -9.96 3.12 16.79
N ALA A 112 -11.07 3.04 17.55
CA ALA A 112 -11.41 3.96 18.62
C ALA A 112 -10.37 3.97 19.76
N ASP A 113 -9.72 2.85 20.07
CA ASP A 113 -8.75 2.75 21.17
C ASP A 113 -7.38 3.39 20.81
N ALA A 114 -7.08 3.59 19.52
CA ALA A 114 -5.81 4.16 19.07
C ALA A 114 -5.82 5.71 19.01
N PHE A 115 -7.00 6.34 19.10
CA PHE A 115 -7.19 7.79 19.04
C PHE A 115 -7.73 8.38 20.36
N GLN A 116 -7.84 7.57 21.41
CA GLN A 116 -8.13 7.99 22.78
C GLN A 116 -6.84 8.11 23.60
#